data_AF-A0A0F9FLY8-F1
#
_entry.id   AF-A0A0F9FLY8-F1
#
_cell.length_a   1.000
_cell.length_b   1.000
_cell.length_c   1.000
_cell.angle_alpha   90.00
_cell.angle_beta   90.00
_cell.angle_gamma   90.00
#
_symmetry.space_group_name_H-M   'P 1'
#
loop_
_entity.id
_entity.type
_entity.pdbx_description
1 polymer ?
#
loop_
_entity_poly.entity_id
_entity_poly.type
_entity_poly.pdbx_seq_one_letter_code
_entity_poly.pdbx_strand_id
1 'polypeptide(L)'
;ELQASVGNDLVRLEFLRNMRLGMRLDFKVLYTAAHHLESLTERQFSYLKRIRSLYSPQELVAVGRALSPDSETPTNFSELVLEVTKTRLEVHRGEGNPKRSGEDPDLIEGESSSA
;
A
#
# COMPACT_ATOMS: atom_id res chain seq x y z
N GLU A 1 0.39 -39.60 19.75
CA GLU A 1 0.79 -38.26 20.24
C GLU A 1 1.11 -37.27 19.12
N LEU A 2 1.91 -37.63 18.09
CA LEU A 2 2.19 -36.74 16.94
C LEU A 2 0.93 -36.19 16.22
N GLN A 3 -0.11 -37.01 16.02
CA GLN A 3 -1.32 -36.55 15.33
C GLN A 3 -2.06 -35.42 16.06
N ALA A 4 -1.90 -35.31 17.39
CA ALA A 4 -2.54 -34.26 18.17
C ALA A 4 -1.84 -32.90 18.01
N SER A 5 -0.53 -32.88 17.71
CA SER A 5 0.21 -31.62 17.47
C SER A 5 0.13 -31.15 16.01
N VAL A 6 0.04 -32.07 15.05
CA VAL A 6 0.01 -31.76 13.61
C VAL A 6 -1.12 -30.79 13.24
N GLY A 7 -2.31 -30.92 13.84
CA GLY A 7 -3.41 -30.00 13.57
C GLY A 7 -3.10 -28.56 14.00
N ASN A 8 -2.54 -28.38 15.19
CA ASN A 8 -2.14 -27.06 15.69
C ASN A 8 -0.98 -26.47 14.87
N ASP A 9 -0.03 -27.31 14.47
CA ASP A 9 1.10 -26.90 13.65
C ASP A 9 0.66 -26.44 12.26
N LEU A 10 -0.29 -27.14 11.63
CA LEU A 10 -0.86 -26.75 10.34
C LEU A 10 -1.56 -25.38 10.42
N VAL A 11 -2.41 -25.17 11.42
CA VAL A 11 -3.08 -23.87 11.63
C VAL A 11 -2.06 -22.75 11.84
N ARG A 12 -1.01 -23.01 12.63
CA ARG A 12 0.06 -22.04 12.86
C ARG A 12 0.82 -21.72 11.57
N LEU A 13 1.17 -22.74 10.79
CA LEU A 13 1.88 -22.56 9.52
C LEU A 13 1.05 -21.80 8.49
N GLU A 14 -0.24 -22.11 8.38
CA GLU A 14 -1.17 -21.39 7.51
C GLU A 14 -1.31 -19.93 7.92
N PHE A 15 -1.46 -19.66 9.23
CA PHE A 15 -1.49 -18.29 9.75
C PHE A 15 -0.21 -17.53 9.41
N LEU A 16 0.96 -18.10 9.71
CA LEU A 16 2.26 -17.46 9.44
C LEU A 16 2.46 -17.21 7.93
N ARG A 17 2.07 -18.16 7.08
CA ARG A 17 2.13 -18.01 5.63
C ARG A 17 1.24 -16.86 5.16
N ASN A 18 -0.01 -16.82 5.62
CA ASN A 18 -0.97 -15.78 5.22
C ASN A 18 -0.58 -14.40 5.75
N MET A 19 -0.09 -14.33 6.99
CA MET A 19 0.43 -13.10 7.60
C MET A 19 1.62 -12.55 6.82
N ARG A 20 2.58 -13.41 6.42
CA ARG A 20 3.71 -13.01 5.57
C ARG A 20 3.25 -12.46 4.21
N LEU A 21 2.23 -13.07 3.61
CA LEU A 21 1.67 -12.58 2.34
C LEU A 21 1.01 -11.21 2.52
N GLY A 22 0.27 -11.00 3.62
CA GLY A 22 -0.29 -9.71 4.00
C GLY A 22 0.78 -8.64 4.17
N MET A 23 1.80 -8.91 4.97
CA MET A 23 2.92 -7.97 5.19
C MET A 23 3.66 -7.63 3.89
N ARG A 24 3.80 -8.57 2.96
CA ARG A 24 4.42 -8.31 1.65
C ARG A 24 3.56 -7.38 0.79
N LEU A 25 2.23 -7.52 0.86
CA LEU A 25 1.31 -6.61 0.18
C LEU A 25 1.39 -5.21 0.80
N ASP A 26 1.35 -5.11 2.12
CA ASP A 26 1.50 -3.86 2.86
C ASP A 26 2.80 -3.15 2.46
N PHE A 27 3.93 -3.87 2.52
CA PHE A 27 5.23 -3.33 2.12
C PHE A 27 5.21 -2.80 0.69
N LYS A 28 4.67 -3.57 -0.27
CA LYS A 28 4.62 -3.15 -1.67
C LYS A 28 3.82 -1.85 -1.83
N VAL A 29 2.64 -1.76 -1.21
CA VAL A 29 1.78 -0.58 -1.32
C VAL A 29 2.40 0.63 -0.62
N LEU A 30 2.96 0.45 0.58
CA LEU A 30 3.60 1.53 1.34
C LEU A 30 4.88 2.03 0.65
N TYR A 31 5.71 1.13 0.10
CA TYR A 31 6.91 1.49 -0.63
C TYR A 31 6.57 2.30 -1.89
N THR A 32 5.59 1.84 -2.68
CA THR A 32 5.12 2.59 -3.85
C THR A 32 4.52 3.93 -3.43
N ALA A 33 3.74 3.99 -2.36
CA ALA A 33 3.16 5.24 -1.86
C ALA A 33 4.23 6.25 -1.42
N ALA A 34 5.33 5.79 -0.81
CA ALA A 34 6.40 6.65 -0.32
C ALA A 34 7.23 7.29 -1.44
N HIS A 35 7.35 6.62 -2.60
CA HIS A 35 8.18 7.11 -3.71
C HIS A 35 7.36 7.65 -4.90
N HIS A 36 6.18 7.10 -5.18
CA HIS A 36 5.39 7.38 -6.37
C HIS A 36 3.88 7.25 -6.07
N LEU A 37 3.31 8.13 -5.25
CA LEU A 37 1.91 8.04 -4.81
C LEU A 37 0.91 8.00 -5.98
N GLU A 38 1.17 8.76 -7.05
CA GLU A 38 0.30 8.86 -8.24
C GLU A 38 0.26 7.58 -9.08
N SER A 39 1.28 6.72 -8.94
CA SER A 39 1.36 5.43 -9.65
C SER A 39 0.49 4.34 -9.03
N LEU A 40 -0.14 4.59 -7.88
CA LEU A 40 -1.03 3.63 -7.23
C LEU A 40 -2.33 3.50 -8.01
N THR A 41 -2.69 2.26 -8.32
CA THR A 41 -4.03 1.93 -8.81
C THR A 41 -5.10 2.30 -7.77
N GLU A 42 -6.33 2.56 -8.20
CA GLU A 42 -7.45 2.91 -7.30
C GLU A 42 -7.65 1.87 -6.18
N ARG A 43 -7.45 0.58 -6.51
CA ARG A 43 -7.52 -0.52 -5.55
C ARG A 43 -6.42 -0.43 -4.49
N GLN A 44 -5.18 -0.18 -4.90
CA GLN A 44 -4.05 -0.03 -3.96
C GLN A 44 -4.19 1.22 -3.12
N PHE A 45 -4.69 2.32 -3.69
CA PHE A 45 -4.97 3.54 -2.95
C PHE A 45 -6.08 3.33 -1.91
N SER A 46 -7.14 2.60 -2.26
CA SER A 46 -8.18 2.19 -1.32
C SER A 46 -7.64 1.29 -0.21
N TYR A 47 -6.69 0.40 -0.54
CA TYR A 47 -6.01 -0.43 0.45
C TYR A 47 -5.13 0.41 1.39
N LEU A 48 -4.37 1.36 0.85
CA LEU A 48 -3.57 2.32 1.62
C LEU A 48 -4.43 3.10 2.63
N LYS A 49 -5.63 3.52 2.24
CA LYS A 49 -6.59 4.17 3.16
C LYS A 49 -6.97 3.24 4.31
N ARG A 50 -7.19 1.96 4.04
CA ARG A 50 -7.48 0.97 5.10
C ARG A 50 -6.30 0.81 6.04
N ILE A 51 -5.08 0.67 5.52
CA ILE A 51 -3.86 0.62 6.34
C ILE A 51 -3.78 1.86 7.24
N ARG A 52 -3.97 3.05 6.67
CA ARG A 52 -3.92 4.31 7.43
C ARG A 52 -4.99 4.38 8.53
N SER A 53 -6.19 3.84 8.28
CA SER A 53 -7.27 3.86 9.28
C SER A 53 -6.99 3.01 10.52
N LEU A 54 -6.01 2.11 10.47
CA LEU A 54 -5.60 1.27 11.60
C LEU A 54 -4.67 1.98 12.58
N TYR A 55 -4.16 3.16 12.22
CA TYR A 55 -3.29 3.95 13.09
C TYR A 55 -3.99 5.23 13.51
N SER A 56 -4.02 5.47 14.81
CA SER A 56 -4.42 6.75 15.35
C SER A 56 -3.38 7.83 15.00
N PRO A 57 -3.79 9.11 14.92
CA PRO A 57 -2.85 10.22 14.73
C PRO A 57 -1.74 10.22 15.79
N GLN A 58 -2.05 9.86 17.04
CA GLN A 58 -1.06 9.79 18.12
C GLN A 58 -0.02 8.70 17.87
N GLU A 59 -0.44 7.53 17.40
CA GLU A 59 0.47 6.42 17.06
C GLU A 59 1.38 6.77 15.90
N LEU A 60 0.86 7.47 14.87
CA LEU A 60 1.69 7.90 13.74
C LEU A 60 2.75 8.95 14.16
N VAL A 61 2.40 9.85 15.09
CA VAL A 61 3.38 10.79 15.67
C VAL A 61 4.42 10.04 16.50
N ALA A 62 4.02 9.03 17.28
CA ALA A 62 4.94 8.19 18.04
C ALA A 62 5.90 7.44 17.11
N VAL A 63 5.40 6.89 16.00
CA VAL A 63 6.21 6.26 14.95
C VAL A 63 7.19 7.26 14.33
N GLY A 64 6.74 8.47 13.99
CA GLY A 64 7.60 9.53 13.46
C GLY A 64 8.75 9.90 14.42
N ARG A 65 8.45 10.04 15.71
CA ARG A 65 9.45 10.28 16.76
C ARG A 65 10.42 9.12 16.95
N ALA A 66 9.93 7.88 16.83
CA ALA A 66 10.78 6.69 16.94
C ALA A 66 11.73 6.53 15.74
N LEU A 67 11.30 6.94 14.54
CA LEU A 67 12.11 6.88 13.32
C LEU A 67 13.18 7.97 13.26
N SER A 68 12.90 9.14 13.83
CA SER A 68 13.82 10.29 13.87
C SER A 68 13.83 10.93 15.26
N PRO A 69 14.49 10.32 16.25
CA PRO A 69 14.51 10.83 17.63
C PRO A 69 15.17 12.22 17.75
N ASP A 70 16.07 12.55 16.83
CA ASP A 70 16.87 13.79 16.84
C ASP A 70 16.35 14.88 15.88
N SER A 71 15.26 14.65 15.14
CA SER A 71 14.73 15.69 14.24
C SER A 71 13.92 16.72 15.05
N GLU A 72 14.45 17.94 15.18
CA GLU A 72 13.77 19.08 15.84
C GLU A 72 12.49 19.55 15.10
N THR A 73 12.28 19.12 13.86
CA THR A 73 11.07 19.43 13.11
C THR A 73 9.97 18.43 13.46
N PRO A 74 8.87 18.84 14.12
CA PRO A 74 7.72 17.97 14.28
C PRO A 74 7.22 17.60 12.88
N THR A 75 7.11 16.30 12.62
CA THR A 75 6.48 15.80 11.39
C THR A 75 5.06 16.37 11.35
N ASN A 76 4.82 17.40 10.54
CA ASN A 76 3.54 18.11 10.48
C ASN A 76 2.50 17.23 9.80
N PHE A 77 1.91 16.35 10.59
CA PHE A 77 0.93 15.37 10.14
C PHE A 77 -0.31 16.03 9.54
N SER A 78 -0.67 17.23 9.98
CA SER A 78 -1.73 18.04 9.37
C SER A 78 -1.44 18.34 7.91
N GLU A 79 -0.20 18.67 7.55
CA GLU A 79 0.19 18.90 6.15
C GLU A 79 0.09 17.63 5.33
N LEU A 80 0.58 16.49 5.84
CA LEU A 80 0.48 15.20 5.13
C LEU A 80 -0.96 14.73 4.94
N VAL A 81 -1.82 14.87 5.98
CA VAL A 81 -3.26 14.57 5.85
C VAL A 81 -3.89 15.50 4.82
N LEU A 82 -3.61 16.80 4.91
CA LEU A 82 -4.16 17.81 4.03
C LEU A 82 -3.71 17.59 2.58
N GLU A 83 -2.47 17.21 2.35
CA GLU A 83 -1.91 16.88 1.03
C GLU A 83 -2.58 15.64 0.42
N VAL A 84 -2.77 14.59 1.20
CA VAL A 84 -3.50 13.38 0.77
C VAL A 84 -5.00 13.68 0.51
N THR A 85 -5.60 14.60 1.26
CA THR A 85 -6.98 15.05 0.98
C THR A 85 -7.07 16.05 -0.17
N LYS A 86 -6.01 16.83 -0.42
CA LYS A 86 -5.95 17.84 -1.49
C LYS A 86 -5.76 17.16 -2.85
N THR A 87 -4.87 16.17 -2.93
CA THR A 87 -4.75 15.28 -4.11
C THR A 87 -6.10 14.64 -4.46
N ARG A 88 -6.93 14.29 -3.46
CA ARG A 88 -8.31 13.80 -3.68
C ARG A 88 -9.26 14.85 -4.28
N LEU A 89 -9.16 16.12 -3.88
CA LEU A 89 -9.99 17.19 -4.45
C LEU A 89 -9.58 17.53 -5.88
N GLU A 90 -8.29 17.46 -6.20
CA GLU A 90 -7.78 17.69 -7.55
C GLU A 90 -8.17 16.56 -8.50
N VAL A 91 -8.14 15.29 -8.05
CA VAL A 91 -8.64 14.15 -8.83
C VAL A 91 -10.14 14.26 -9.11
N HIS A 92 -10.97 14.62 -8.13
CA HIS A 92 -12.41 14.82 -8.36
C HIS A 92 -12.77 16.10 -9.12
N ARG A 93 -11.91 17.12 -9.11
CA ARG A 93 -12.11 18.34 -9.91
C ARG A 93 -11.67 18.16 -11.37
N GLY A 94 -10.87 17.14 -11.66
CA GLY A 94 -10.42 16.75 -13.01
C GLY A 94 -11.41 15.87 -13.79
N GLU A 95 -12.45 15.32 -13.16
CA GLU A 95 -13.48 14.46 -13.80
C GLU A 95 -14.52 15.29 -14.59
N GLY A 96 -14.04 16.21 -15.42
CA GLY A 96 -14.84 17.14 -16.19
C GLY A 96 -14.40 17.32 -17.64
N ASN A 97 -13.87 16.29 -18.31
CA ASN A 97 -13.91 16.21 -19.79
C ASN A 97 -13.52 14.81 -20.32
N PRO A 98 -14.39 14.09 -21.06
CA PRO A 98 -14.02 12.86 -21.72
C PRO A 98 -13.58 13.14 -23.17
N LYS A 99 -12.31 12.83 -23.53
CA LYS A 99 -11.90 12.42 -24.88
C LYS A 99 -10.40 12.06 -24.95
N ARG A 100 -10.14 10.75 -25.20
CA ARG A 100 -9.18 10.08 -26.14
C ARG A 100 -7.72 10.57 -26.13
N SER A 101 -6.67 9.75 -26.24
CA SER A 101 -6.41 8.49 -26.97
C SER A 101 -5.03 7.99 -26.49
N GLY A 102 -4.83 6.68 -26.26
CA GLY A 102 -4.19 5.83 -27.25
C GLY A 102 -2.91 5.21 -26.66
N GLU A 103 -2.70 3.91 -26.94
CA GLU A 103 -1.49 3.10 -26.68
C GLU A 103 -1.35 2.51 -25.27
N ASP A 104 -1.96 1.33 -25.09
CA ASP A 104 -1.51 0.31 -24.14
C ASP A 104 -0.22 -0.35 -24.70
N PRO A 105 0.94 -0.31 -24.02
CA PRO A 105 2.07 -1.14 -24.39
C PRO A 105 2.09 -2.41 -23.54
N ASP A 106 1.14 -3.32 -23.76
CA ASP A 106 1.29 -4.72 -23.36
C ASP A 106 1.92 -5.50 -24.54
N LEU A 107 3.23 -5.31 -24.72
CA LEU A 107 4.07 -6.22 -25.50
C LEU A 107 4.79 -7.15 -24.52
N ILE A 108 4.17 -8.28 -24.22
CA ILE A 108 4.89 -9.47 -23.78
C ILE A 108 5.18 -10.28 -25.04
N GLU A 109 6.36 -10.05 -25.63
CA GLU A 109 6.97 -11.00 -26.54
C GLU A 109 7.37 -12.24 -25.73
N GLY A 110 6.76 -13.37 -26.04
CA GLY A 110 7.11 -14.70 -25.55
C GLY A 110 7.08 -15.66 -26.72
N GLU A 111 8.26 -15.88 -27.28
CA GLU A 111 8.58 -16.79 -28.38
C GLU A 111 8.17 -18.25 -28.14
N SER A 112 8.27 -19.00 -29.25
CA SER A 112 8.32 -20.47 -29.44
C SER A 112 6.99 -21.12 -29.80
N SER A 113 6.70 -21.47 -31.07
CA SER A 113 7.39 -22.30 -32.09
C SER A 113 6.80 -23.70 -32.15
N SER A 114 6.45 -24.10 -33.38
CA SER A 114 6.42 -25.47 -33.95
C SER A 114 5.49 -26.51 -33.28
N ALA A 115 4.64 -27.22 -34.01
CA ALA A 115 4.84 -27.89 -35.30
C ALA A 115 3.49 -28.11 -36.00
#